data_AF-A0A4R2SXR9-F1
#
_entry.id   AF-A0A4R2SXR9-F1
#
_cell.length_a   1.000
_cell.length_b   1.000
_cell.length_c   1.000
_cell.angle_alpha   90.00
_cell.angle_beta   90.00
_cell.angle_gamma   90.00
#
_symmetry.space_group_name_H-M   'P 1'
#
loop_
_entity.id
_entity.type
_entity.pdbx_description
1 polymer ?
#
loop_
_entity_poly.entity_id
_entity_poly.type
_entity_poly.pdbx_seq_one_letter_code
_entity_poly.pdbx_strand_id
1 'polypeptide(L)'
;MINCAIDKIEVISSIPGRIRLNTNKLCNQNIFENSILIIFQKVKGIKNVIYNKHTGNTLIYYEEEFLTEDEVIKHLMKSSKEEFTNNIRNFETNKLLKEILPAFNPLNLIKRKYSEQMYSNEYNLSKSLLRLGLTAGIIGLAINTVPVSLLSLSILSYPGIFFAITSIGYSYVSALAKGLNIYVDNLKTIKLLARTNKVLIEDKVLLDEINSSLDFSNTTSQEDYSFIKIKYRVNFNGKDFIKDFRKYGVLKFGILTKQKNHEVEILSDYLTINNIYEESNNVIHTIGKSKENITAIGYINTLGNFKKLNQNISINILNKENSQNSSTNISILEEDLNQIPKLFRLSQIGEELINRSHTIALTINSIALLMIPFIQLHPITALMIYGLNLLIQIYLLQNYTDNYKGVLFNDL
;
A
#
# COMPACT_ATOMS: atom_id res chain seq x y z
N MET A 1 -1.03 -19.68 -22.61
CA MET A 1 -2.26 -19.56 -21.80
C MET A 1 -2.23 -20.68 -20.78
N ILE A 2 -2.20 -20.37 -19.48
CA ILE A 2 -2.36 -21.37 -18.41
C ILE A 2 -3.83 -21.31 -18.01
N ASN A 3 -4.60 -22.35 -18.33
CA ASN A 3 -5.99 -22.48 -17.90
C ASN A 3 -6.01 -22.80 -16.40
N CYS A 4 -6.44 -21.85 -15.57
CA CYS A 4 -6.78 -22.14 -14.17
C CYS A 4 -8.27 -22.36 -14.02
N ALA A 5 -8.63 -23.57 -13.62
CA ALA A 5 -9.98 -23.95 -13.21
C ALA A 5 -9.91 -24.67 -11.87
N ILE A 6 -10.93 -24.46 -11.03
CA ILE A 6 -11.19 -25.28 -9.85
C ILE A 6 -11.95 -26.50 -10.33
N ASP A 7 -11.29 -27.66 -10.34
CA ASP A 7 -11.93 -28.91 -10.79
C ASP A 7 -12.86 -29.49 -9.71
N LYS A 8 -12.47 -29.38 -8.43
CA LYS A 8 -13.23 -29.91 -7.31
C LYS A 8 -12.95 -29.15 -6.02
N ILE A 9 -14.03 -28.80 -5.32
CA ILE A 9 -14.01 -28.28 -3.94
C ILE A 9 -14.52 -29.39 -3.03
N GLU A 10 -13.74 -29.74 -2.02
CA GLU A 10 -14.13 -30.70 -0.98
C GLU A 10 -14.20 -29.98 0.36
N VAL A 11 -15.35 -30.05 1.03
CA VAL A 11 -15.49 -29.50 2.39
C VAL A 11 -14.83 -30.47 3.35
N ILE A 12 -13.71 -30.07 3.96
CA ILE A 12 -13.00 -30.89 4.97
C ILE A 12 -13.73 -30.81 6.31
N SER A 13 -14.16 -29.62 6.69
CA SER A 13 -14.89 -29.41 7.93
C SER A 13 -15.68 -28.10 7.84
N SER A 14 -16.89 -28.09 8.37
CA SER A 14 -17.65 -26.85 8.54
C SER A 14 -18.28 -26.77 9.91
N ILE A 15 -18.23 -25.58 10.49
CA ILE A 15 -18.85 -25.21 11.76
C ILE A 15 -19.44 -23.81 11.51
N PRO A 16 -20.54 -23.43 12.18
CA PRO A 16 -21.07 -22.07 12.11
C PRO A 16 -19.94 -21.01 12.22
N GLY A 17 -19.90 -20.10 11.23
CA GLY A 17 -18.89 -19.04 11.10
C GLY A 17 -17.50 -19.48 10.65
N ARG A 18 -17.27 -20.77 10.32
CA ARG A 18 -15.98 -21.29 9.88
C ARG A 18 -16.08 -22.51 8.96
N ILE A 19 -15.59 -22.38 7.73
CA ILE A 19 -15.50 -23.49 6.77
C ILE A 19 -14.05 -23.76 6.37
N ARG A 20 -13.67 -25.04 6.30
CA ARG A 20 -12.39 -25.51 5.78
C ARG A 20 -12.63 -26.33 4.52
N LEU A 21 -12.00 -25.89 3.44
CA LEU A 21 -12.17 -26.43 2.11
C LEU A 21 -10.82 -26.94 1.61
N ASN A 22 -10.84 -28.00 0.80
CA ASN A 22 -9.72 -28.40 -0.03
C ASN A 22 -10.10 -28.15 -1.48
N THR A 23 -9.23 -27.45 -2.20
CA THR A 23 -9.39 -27.23 -3.64
C THR A 23 -8.35 -28.07 -4.37
N ASN A 24 -8.79 -29.11 -5.08
CA ASN A 24 -7.90 -29.89 -5.94
C ASN A 24 -7.52 -29.04 -7.16
N LYS A 25 -6.21 -28.87 -7.40
CA LYS A 25 -5.66 -27.90 -8.37
C LYS A 25 -5.19 -28.54 -9.67
N LEU A 26 -5.42 -27.84 -10.78
CA LEU A 26 -4.66 -27.94 -12.04
C LEU A 26 -3.67 -26.76 -12.25
N CYS A 27 -3.43 -25.91 -11.25
CA CYS A 27 -2.73 -24.63 -11.43
C CYS A 27 -1.55 -24.32 -10.51
N ASN A 28 -0.73 -23.35 -10.96
CA ASN A 28 0.44 -22.83 -10.26
C ASN A 28 0.03 -22.22 -8.91
N GLN A 29 0.68 -22.65 -7.82
CA GLN A 29 0.12 -22.53 -6.46
C GLN A 29 -0.09 -21.09 -5.98
N ASN A 30 0.82 -20.17 -6.33
CA ASN A 30 0.80 -18.77 -5.91
C ASN A 30 -0.31 -17.94 -6.58
N ILE A 31 -0.62 -18.25 -7.85
CA ILE A 31 -1.66 -17.54 -8.60
C ILE A 31 -3.02 -17.80 -7.94
N PHE A 32 -3.25 -19.05 -7.58
CA PHE A 32 -4.49 -19.49 -6.98
C PHE A 32 -4.72 -18.96 -5.56
N GLU A 33 -3.66 -18.83 -4.75
CA GLU A 33 -3.74 -18.20 -3.42
C GLU A 33 -4.28 -16.77 -3.54
N ASN A 34 -3.66 -15.96 -4.39
CA ASN A 34 -4.09 -14.58 -4.60
C ASN A 34 -5.54 -14.50 -5.09
N SER A 35 -5.94 -15.39 -6.00
CA SER A 35 -7.29 -15.40 -6.52
C SER A 35 -8.34 -15.74 -5.46
N ILE A 36 -8.10 -16.74 -4.61
CA ILE A 36 -9.00 -17.05 -3.50
C ILE A 36 -9.17 -15.84 -2.58
N LEU A 37 -8.07 -15.17 -2.26
CA LEU A 37 -8.11 -13.96 -1.42
C LEU A 37 -8.92 -12.85 -2.13
N ILE A 38 -8.70 -12.61 -3.43
CA ILE A 38 -9.43 -11.59 -4.21
C ILE A 38 -10.93 -11.88 -4.26
N ILE A 39 -11.32 -13.14 -4.50
CA ILE A 39 -12.74 -13.53 -4.59
C ILE A 39 -13.45 -13.17 -3.28
N PHE A 40 -12.88 -13.57 -2.15
CA PHE A 40 -13.50 -13.37 -0.86
C PHE A 40 -13.38 -11.94 -0.32
N GLN A 41 -12.47 -11.11 -0.84
CA GLN A 41 -12.45 -9.67 -0.52
C GLN A 41 -13.69 -8.93 -0.97
N LYS A 42 -14.38 -9.43 -2.01
CA LYS A 42 -15.58 -8.80 -2.56
C LYS A 42 -16.86 -9.28 -1.87
N VAL A 43 -16.76 -10.28 -0.99
CA VAL A 43 -17.92 -10.90 -0.34
C VAL A 43 -18.11 -10.30 1.05
N LYS A 44 -19.25 -9.64 1.26
CA LYS A 44 -19.63 -9.08 2.56
C LYS A 44 -19.84 -10.20 3.58
N GLY A 45 -19.34 -10.03 4.80
CA GLY A 45 -19.47 -11.02 5.88
C GLY A 45 -18.35 -12.04 5.95
N ILE A 46 -17.35 -12.03 5.06
CA ILE A 46 -16.13 -12.81 5.27
C ILE A 46 -15.27 -12.09 6.31
N LYS A 47 -14.82 -12.80 7.35
CA LYS A 47 -13.90 -12.28 8.36
C LYS A 47 -12.44 -12.49 7.97
N ASN A 48 -12.10 -13.70 7.55
CA ASN A 48 -10.70 -14.05 7.27
C ASN A 48 -10.61 -15.25 6.33
N VAL A 49 -9.58 -15.26 5.48
CA VAL A 49 -9.29 -16.37 4.59
C VAL A 49 -7.81 -16.72 4.71
N ILE A 50 -7.53 -17.95 5.13
CA ILE A 50 -6.18 -18.49 5.27
C ILE A 50 -6.01 -19.59 4.23
N TYR A 51 -5.08 -19.40 3.32
CA TYR A 51 -4.78 -20.36 2.27
C TYR A 51 -3.44 -21.06 2.53
N ASN A 52 -3.42 -22.39 2.45
CA ASN A 52 -2.20 -23.17 2.54
C ASN A 52 -1.79 -23.68 1.15
N LYS A 53 -0.80 -23.01 0.56
CA LYS A 53 -0.25 -23.32 -0.76
C LYS A 53 0.24 -24.75 -0.93
N HIS A 54 0.75 -25.38 0.13
CA HIS A 54 1.31 -26.73 0.08
C HIS A 54 0.22 -27.80 0.09
N THR A 55 -0.87 -27.57 0.83
CA THR A 55 -1.93 -28.58 1.03
C THR A 55 -3.15 -28.35 0.17
N GLY A 56 -3.30 -27.19 -0.47
CA GLY A 56 -4.53 -26.86 -1.18
C GLY A 56 -5.66 -26.39 -0.28
N ASN A 57 -5.45 -26.40 1.05
CA ASN A 57 -6.48 -26.11 2.03
C ASN A 57 -6.74 -24.62 2.16
N THR A 58 -8.01 -24.25 2.21
CA THR A 58 -8.49 -22.91 2.50
C THR A 58 -9.33 -22.95 3.77
N LEU A 59 -8.99 -22.13 4.76
CA LEU A 59 -9.78 -21.92 5.96
C LEU A 59 -10.43 -20.54 5.88
N ILE A 60 -11.75 -20.49 5.97
CA ILE A 60 -12.54 -19.28 5.82
C ILE A 60 -13.33 -19.08 7.10
N TYR A 61 -13.23 -17.89 7.69
CA TYR A 61 -14.07 -17.42 8.78
C TYR A 61 -15.07 -16.42 8.21
N TYR A 62 -16.33 -16.50 8.62
CA TYR A 62 -17.40 -15.65 8.13
C TYR A 62 -18.43 -15.32 9.23
N GLU A 63 -19.25 -14.31 8.99
CA GLU A 63 -20.36 -13.88 9.82
C GLU A 63 -21.63 -14.58 9.37
N GLU A 64 -22.20 -15.39 10.26
CA GLU A 64 -23.43 -16.16 10.01
C GLU A 64 -24.63 -15.26 9.73
N GLU A 65 -24.60 -14.01 10.19
CA GLU A 65 -25.63 -13.00 9.92
C GLU A 65 -25.65 -12.56 8.45
N PHE A 66 -24.55 -12.72 7.72
CA PHE A 66 -24.37 -12.23 6.36
C PHE A 66 -24.15 -13.33 5.32
N LEU A 67 -23.64 -14.50 5.72
CA LEU A 67 -23.26 -15.58 4.80
C LEU A 67 -23.60 -16.96 5.35
N THR A 68 -24.05 -17.82 4.44
CA THR A 68 -24.20 -19.25 4.65
C THR A 68 -23.05 -20.05 4.04
N GLU A 69 -22.84 -21.28 4.50
CA GLU A 69 -21.82 -22.19 3.96
C GLU A 69 -21.95 -22.40 2.45
N ASP A 70 -23.18 -22.58 1.97
CA ASP A 70 -23.48 -22.76 0.55
C ASP A 70 -23.13 -21.52 -0.29
N GLU A 71 -23.30 -20.32 0.26
CA GLU A 71 -22.91 -19.07 -0.40
C GLU A 71 -21.39 -18.95 -0.51
N VAL A 72 -20.66 -19.32 0.55
CA VAL A 72 -19.19 -19.36 0.53
C VAL A 72 -18.67 -20.32 -0.54
N ILE A 73 -19.26 -21.51 -0.66
CA ILE A 73 -18.91 -22.50 -1.69
C ILE A 73 -19.30 -21.99 -3.10
N LYS A 74 -20.48 -21.38 -3.26
CA LYS A 74 -20.92 -20.78 -4.53
C LYS A 74 -19.97 -19.68 -5.00
N HIS A 75 -19.48 -18.83 -4.10
CA HIS A 75 -18.51 -17.79 -4.46
C HIS A 75 -17.20 -18.38 -5.01
N LEU A 76 -16.71 -19.49 -4.45
CA LEU A 76 -15.54 -20.20 -4.98
C LEU A 76 -15.81 -20.93 -6.29
N MET A 77 -17.01 -21.48 -6.51
CA MET A 77 -17.34 -22.17 -7.76
C MET A 77 -17.61 -21.19 -8.91
N LYS A 78 -18.23 -20.03 -8.61
CA LYS A 78 -18.60 -19.01 -9.61
C LYS A 78 -17.38 -18.30 -10.21
N SER A 79 -16.26 -18.27 -9.49
CA SER A 79 -15.00 -17.76 -10.03
C SER A 79 -14.43 -18.72 -11.07
N SER A 80 -14.80 -18.56 -12.34
CA SER A 80 -14.28 -19.36 -13.45
C SER A 80 -13.57 -18.50 -14.50
N LYS A 81 -12.42 -19.01 -14.96
CA LYS A 81 -11.62 -18.74 -16.19
C LYS A 81 -11.27 -17.29 -16.63
N GLU A 82 -12.13 -16.29 -16.53
CA GLU A 82 -11.88 -14.95 -17.10
C GLU A 82 -11.26 -13.94 -16.11
N GLU A 83 -11.63 -13.96 -14.83
CA GLU A 83 -11.01 -13.09 -13.80
C GLU A 83 -9.55 -13.47 -13.50
N PHE A 84 -9.21 -14.76 -13.68
CA PHE A 84 -7.88 -15.31 -13.36
C PHE A 84 -6.81 -14.95 -14.39
N THR A 85 -7.20 -14.65 -15.63
CA THR A 85 -6.27 -14.47 -16.76
C THR A 85 -5.99 -12.99 -17.08
N ASN A 86 -6.94 -12.08 -16.82
CA ASN A 86 -6.78 -10.66 -17.13
C ASN A 86 -6.08 -9.83 -16.03
N ASN A 87 -6.12 -10.28 -14.76
CA ASN A 87 -5.44 -9.58 -13.66
C ASN A 87 -3.91 -9.84 -13.64
N ILE A 88 -3.38 -10.72 -14.49
CA ILE A 88 -1.95 -11.03 -14.58
C ILE A 88 -1.33 -10.35 -15.80
N ARG A 89 -1.72 -9.11 -16.13
CA ARG A 89 -0.92 -8.29 -17.04
C ARG A 89 0.36 -7.88 -16.34
N ASN A 90 1.40 -8.68 -16.58
CA ASN A 90 2.85 -8.44 -16.46
C ASN A 90 3.26 -7.04 -15.98
N PHE A 91 2.98 -6.70 -14.72
CA PHE A 91 3.70 -5.63 -14.05
C PHE A 91 5.00 -6.22 -13.50
N GLU A 92 6.11 -5.79 -14.10
CA GLU A 92 7.44 -6.37 -13.95
C GLU A 92 7.87 -6.52 -12.47
N THR A 93 7.67 -7.71 -11.91
CA THR A 93 8.30 -8.15 -10.65
C THR A 93 9.82 -7.94 -10.68
N ASN A 94 10.42 -8.02 -11.87
CA ASN A 94 11.83 -7.72 -12.12
C ASN A 94 12.24 -6.28 -11.75
N LYS A 95 11.32 -5.31 -11.80
CA LYS A 95 11.62 -3.90 -11.49
C LYS A 95 11.69 -3.67 -9.98
N LEU A 96 10.78 -4.26 -9.21
CA LEU A 96 10.82 -4.22 -7.73
C LEU A 96 12.06 -4.95 -7.18
N LEU A 97 12.41 -6.11 -7.74
CA LEU A 97 13.63 -6.84 -7.35
C LEU A 97 14.90 -6.01 -7.62
N LYS A 98 14.95 -5.29 -8.75
CA LYS A 98 16.04 -4.35 -9.06
C LYS A 98 16.14 -3.18 -8.08
N GLU A 99 15.08 -2.83 -7.36
CA GLU A 99 15.08 -1.78 -6.32
C GLU A 99 15.45 -2.32 -4.93
N ILE A 100 15.13 -3.59 -4.66
CA ILE A 100 15.44 -4.26 -3.38
C ILE A 100 16.92 -4.62 -3.27
N LEU A 101 17.51 -5.19 -4.32
CA LEU A 101 18.90 -5.64 -4.34
C LEU A 101 19.93 -4.52 -3.99
N PRO A 102 19.80 -3.29 -4.52
CA PRO A 102 20.66 -2.18 -4.13
C PRO A 102 20.48 -1.73 -2.68
N ALA A 103 19.30 -1.91 -2.08
CA ALA A 103 19.00 -1.48 -0.72
C ALA A 103 19.76 -2.29 0.35
N PHE A 104 20.15 -3.53 0.03
CA PHE A 104 21.03 -4.34 0.87
C PHE A 104 22.49 -3.87 0.86
N ASN A 105 22.86 -2.98 -0.07
CA ASN A 105 24.19 -2.37 -0.12
C ASN A 105 24.09 -0.83 -0.08
N PRO A 106 23.97 -0.21 1.11
CA PRO A 106 23.91 1.25 1.25
C PRO A 106 25.10 1.99 0.63
N LEU A 107 26.27 1.35 0.42
CA LEU A 107 27.40 2.01 -0.27
C LEU A 107 27.07 2.32 -1.74
N ASN A 108 26.24 1.51 -2.39
CA ASN A 108 25.71 1.79 -3.72
C ASN A 108 24.64 2.89 -3.68
N LEU A 109 23.91 3.03 -2.57
CA LEU A 109 22.92 4.10 -2.34
C LEU A 109 23.54 5.43 -1.92
N ILE A 110 24.75 5.44 -1.35
CA ILE A 110 25.49 6.68 -1.02
C ILE A 110 26.09 7.31 -2.29
N LYS A 111 26.56 6.49 -3.24
CA LYS A 111 27.15 6.98 -4.51
C LYS A 111 26.13 7.55 -5.48
N ARG A 112 24.87 7.14 -5.38
CA ARG A 112 23.81 7.63 -6.26
C ARG A 112 22.92 8.54 -5.42
N LYS A 113 22.68 9.78 -5.87
CA LYS A 113 21.67 10.70 -5.30
C LYS A 113 20.25 10.10 -5.49
N TYR A 114 19.96 8.93 -4.91
CA TYR A 114 18.63 8.31 -4.90
C TYR A 114 17.81 9.07 -3.87
N SER A 115 17.42 10.27 -4.29
CA SER A 115 16.65 11.33 -3.64
C SER A 115 16.67 11.29 -2.12
N GLU A 116 17.29 12.29 -1.49
CA GLU A 116 17.10 12.61 -0.06
C GLU A 116 15.61 12.62 0.33
N GLN A 117 14.70 12.85 -0.62
CA GLN A 117 13.25 12.76 -0.42
C GLN A 117 12.74 11.34 -0.05
N MET A 118 13.31 10.26 -0.60
CA MET A 118 12.87 8.89 -0.32
C MET A 118 13.46 8.35 0.97
N TYR A 119 14.73 8.66 1.29
CA TYR A 119 15.43 8.05 2.42
C TYR A 119 15.88 9.06 3.48
N SER A 120 15.26 10.24 3.57
CA SER A 120 15.67 11.30 4.52
C SER A 120 15.77 10.79 5.96
N ASN A 121 14.76 10.03 6.40
CA ASN A 121 14.72 9.47 7.74
C ASN A 121 15.86 8.48 7.95
N GLU A 122 16.07 7.57 6.99
CA GLU A 122 17.11 6.56 7.02
C GLU A 122 18.51 7.20 7.01
N TYR A 123 18.73 8.26 6.24
CA TYR A 123 19.97 9.04 6.27
C TYR A 123 20.18 9.73 7.62
N ASN A 124 19.13 10.28 8.25
CA ASN A 124 19.22 10.90 9.56
C ASN A 124 19.55 9.87 10.66
N LEU A 125 18.90 8.71 10.64
CA LEU A 125 19.19 7.59 11.54
C LEU A 125 20.59 7.06 11.33
N SER A 126 21.04 6.94 10.07
CA SER A 126 22.40 6.55 9.71
C SER A 126 23.43 7.51 10.30
N LYS A 127 23.20 8.83 10.20
CA LYS A 127 24.08 9.84 10.82
C LYS A 127 24.15 9.66 12.33
N SER A 128 23.02 9.37 12.98
CA SER A 128 22.96 9.13 14.43
C SER A 128 23.77 7.89 14.82
N LEU A 129 23.56 6.77 14.11
CA LEU A 129 24.28 5.51 14.35
C LEU A 129 25.79 5.65 14.11
N LEU A 130 26.20 6.36 13.05
CA LEU A 130 27.62 6.63 12.78
C LEU A 130 28.27 7.51 13.85
N ARG A 131 27.56 8.54 14.34
CA ARG A 131 28.05 9.36 15.47
C ARG A 131 28.24 8.54 16.74
N LEU A 132 27.30 7.64 17.04
CA LEU A 132 27.42 6.70 18.16
C LEU A 132 28.61 5.76 17.97
N GLY A 133 28.81 5.23 16.76
CA GLY A 133 29.98 4.41 16.44
C GLY A 133 31.31 5.15 16.63
N LEU A 134 31.40 6.40 16.18
CA LEU A 134 32.59 7.23 16.36
C LEU A 134 32.87 7.55 17.82
N THR A 135 31.84 7.95 18.59
CA THR A 135 31.99 8.26 20.03
C THR A 135 32.39 7.03 20.82
N ALA A 136 31.74 5.88 20.57
CA ALA A 136 32.13 4.60 21.17
C ALA A 136 33.55 4.19 20.78
N GLY A 137 33.99 4.48 19.55
CA GLY A 137 35.36 4.25 19.10
C GLY A 137 36.40 5.12 19.79
N ILE A 138 36.13 6.41 20.00
CA ILE A 138 37.02 7.30 20.75
C ILE A 138 37.14 6.83 22.21
N ILE A 139 36.03 6.50 22.85
CA ILE A 139 36.01 5.96 24.23
C ILE A 139 36.75 4.62 24.28
N GLY A 140 36.48 3.74 23.31
CA GLY A 140 37.14 2.46 23.16
C GLY A 140 38.65 2.60 23.08
N LEU A 141 39.17 3.51 22.23
CA LEU A 141 40.60 3.78 22.10
C LEU A 141 41.24 4.41 23.35
N ALA A 142 40.49 5.24 24.07
CA ALA A 142 40.97 5.87 25.30
C ALA A 142 41.08 4.86 26.47
N ILE A 143 40.21 3.84 26.50
CA ILE A 143 40.14 2.85 27.57
C ILE A 143 40.91 1.57 27.23
N ASN A 144 40.92 1.16 25.95
CA ASN A 144 41.43 -0.11 25.47
C ASN A 144 42.18 0.05 24.14
N THR A 145 43.45 -0.34 24.10
CA THR A 145 44.35 -0.14 22.95
C THR A 145 44.16 -1.14 21.80
N VAL A 146 43.03 -1.86 21.72
CA VAL A 146 42.89 -3.01 20.79
C VAL A 146 42.22 -2.62 19.47
N PRO A 147 42.96 -2.58 18.34
CA PRO A 147 42.42 -2.19 17.02
C PRO A 147 41.37 -3.15 16.47
N VAL A 148 41.33 -4.41 16.93
CA VAL A 148 40.31 -5.40 16.54
C VAL A 148 38.89 -4.95 16.94
N SER A 149 38.76 -4.18 18.02
CA SER A 149 37.47 -3.62 18.47
C SER A 149 36.92 -2.53 17.52
N LEU A 150 37.78 -1.88 16.72
CA LEU A 150 37.37 -0.88 15.72
C LEU A 150 36.61 -1.50 14.55
N LEU A 151 36.97 -2.74 14.17
CA LEU A 151 36.23 -3.47 13.15
C LEU A 151 34.82 -3.82 13.64
N SER A 152 34.68 -4.25 14.89
CA SER A 152 33.37 -4.49 15.53
C SER A 152 32.51 -3.23 15.58
N LEU A 153 33.10 -2.08 15.91
CA LEU A 153 32.43 -0.77 15.88
C LEU A 153 31.94 -0.42 14.47
N SER A 154 32.76 -0.66 13.46
CA SER A 154 32.42 -0.40 12.06
C SER A 154 31.25 -1.27 11.58
N ILE A 155 31.22 -2.54 11.98
CA ILE A 155 30.13 -3.47 11.65
C ILE A 155 28.82 -3.00 12.31
N LEU A 156 28.83 -2.72 13.61
CA LEU A 156 27.60 -2.35 14.33
C LEU A 156 27.09 -0.96 13.96
N SER A 157 27.98 -0.04 13.60
CA SER A 157 27.61 1.30 13.13
C SER A 157 27.20 1.35 11.66
N TYR A 158 27.25 0.22 10.95
CA TYR A 158 26.94 0.16 9.52
C TYR A 158 25.47 0.50 9.24
N PRO A 159 25.17 1.54 8.45
CA PRO A 159 23.80 2.05 8.27
C PRO A 159 22.88 1.16 7.42
N GLY A 160 23.39 0.09 6.80
CA GLY A 160 22.65 -0.72 5.83
C GLY A 160 21.35 -1.33 6.36
N ILE A 161 21.27 -1.58 7.66
CA ILE A 161 20.09 -2.12 8.33
C ILE A 161 18.84 -1.26 8.10
N PHE A 162 18.96 0.07 8.13
CA PHE A 162 17.81 0.96 7.94
C PHE A 162 17.25 0.87 6.51
N PHE A 163 18.15 0.85 5.51
CA PHE A 163 17.76 0.76 4.11
C PHE A 163 17.17 -0.62 3.77
N ALA A 164 17.72 -1.70 4.35
CA ALA A 164 17.17 -3.03 4.21
C ALA A 164 15.76 -3.15 4.80
N ILE A 165 15.56 -2.66 6.05
CA ILE A 165 14.26 -2.63 6.71
C ILE A 165 13.22 -1.89 5.86
N THR A 166 13.56 -0.70 5.37
CA THR A 166 12.65 0.11 4.54
C THR A 166 12.26 -0.59 3.25
N SER A 167 13.25 -1.13 2.54
CA SER A 167 13.02 -1.79 1.25
C SER A 167 12.16 -3.04 1.40
N ILE A 168 12.47 -3.88 2.39
CA ILE A 168 11.70 -5.10 2.68
C ILE A 168 10.29 -4.73 3.13
N GLY A 169 10.16 -3.76 4.04
CA GLY A 169 8.87 -3.31 4.56
C GLY A 169 7.90 -2.86 3.47
N TYR A 170 8.31 -1.95 2.58
CA TYR A 170 7.44 -1.55 1.46
C TYR A 170 7.25 -2.65 0.42
N SER A 171 8.18 -3.60 0.29
CA SER A 171 7.97 -4.76 -0.59
C SER A 171 6.82 -5.63 -0.12
N TYR A 172 6.66 -5.82 1.21
CA TYR A 172 5.50 -6.50 1.79
C TYR A 172 4.22 -5.71 1.56
N VAL A 173 4.21 -4.39 1.79
CA VAL A 173 3.03 -3.55 1.52
C VAL A 173 2.63 -3.59 0.03
N SER A 174 3.61 -3.59 -0.88
CA SER A 174 3.37 -3.76 -2.32
C SER A 174 2.72 -5.10 -2.64
N ALA A 175 3.17 -6.18 -1.99
CA ALA A 175 2.58 -7.50 -2.14
C ALA A 175 1.11 -7.54 -1.64
N LEU A 176 0.81 -6.85 -0.52
CA LEU A 176 -0.57 -6.71 -0.04
C LEU A 176 -1.45 -5.91 -1.01
N ALA A 177 -0.91 -4.82 -1.57
CA ALA A 177 -1.62 -4.00 -2.56
C ALA A 177 -2.00 -4.82 -3.81
N LYS A 178 -1.10 -5.69 -4.29
CA LYS A 178 -1.40 -6.64 -5.37
C LYS A 178 -2.56 -7.57 -5.02
N GLY A 179 -2.66 -7.97 -3.75
CA GLY A 179 -3.78 -8.76 -3.25
C GLY A 179 -5.13 -8.03 -3.35
N LEU A 180 -5.13 -6.69 -3.42
CA LEU A 180 -6.32 -5.84 -3.61
C LEU A 180 -6.56 -5.46 -5.09
N ASN A 181 -5.90 -6.13 -6.05
CA ASN A 181 -5.83 -5.74 -7.47
C ASN A 181 -5.27 -4.33 -7.72
N ILE A 182 -4.49 -3.80 -6.80
CA ILE A 182 -3.84 -2.49 -6.93
C ILE A 182 -2.39 -2.67 -7.36
N TYR A 183 -2.04 -2.10 -8.51
CA TYR A 183 -0.70 -2.20 -9.07
C TYR A 183 0.09 -0.93 -8.77
N VAL A 184 1.26 -1.10 -8.13
CA VAL A 184 2.14 0.01 -7.75
C VAL A 184 3.46 -0.11 -8.50
N ASP A 185 3.87 0.97 -9.15
CA ASP A 185 5.04 1.01 -10.04
C ASP A 185 6.40 0.95 -9.33
N ASN A 186 6.47 1.47 -8.10
CA ASN A 186 7.71 1.68 -7.34
C ASN A 186 7.44 1.73 -5.83
N LEU A 187 8.36 1.21 -5.00
CA LEU A 187 8.32 1.31 -3.54
C LEU A 187 8.23 2.76 -3.03
N LYS A 188 8.87 3.72 -3.72
CA LYS A 188 8.79 5.17 -3.42
C LYS A 188 7.35 5.67 -3.39
N THR A 189 6.51 5.15 -4.29
CA THR A 189 5.10 5.54 -4.36
C THR A 189 4.35 5.15 -3.09
N ILE A 190 4.61 3.96 -2.54
CA ILE A 190 3.99 3.49 -1.30
C ILE A 190 4.40 4.35 -0.11
N LYS A 191 5.70 4.69 -0.02
CA LYS A 191 6.21 5.61 1.02
C LYS A 191 5.55 6.98 0.95
N LEU A 192 5.45 7.56 -0.25
CA LEU A 192 4.82 8.86 -0.43
C LEU A 192 3.31 8.78 -0.11
N LEU A 193 2.67 7.65 -0.41
CA LEU A 193 1.24 7.45 -0.17
C LEU A 193 0.93 7.50 1.33
N ALA A 194 1.77 6.85 2.13
CA ALA A 194 1.69 6.85 3.59
C ALA A 194 1.77 8.26 4.19
N ARG A 195 2.38 9.20 3.47
CA ARG A 195 2.60 10.59 3.89
C ARG A 195 1.69 11.58 3.17
N THR A 196 0.64 11.10 2.49
CA THR A 196 -0.30 11.97 1.78
C THR A 196 -1.06 12.83 2.76
N ASN A 197 -1.02 14.15 2.55
CA ASN A 197 -1.75 15.11 3.38
C ASN A 197 -3.09 15.51 2.75
N LYS A 198 -3.19 15.40 1.42
CA LYS A 198 -4.34 15.86 0.65
C LYS A 198 -4.61 14.96 -0.53
N VAL A 199 -5.88 14.65 -0.75
CA VAL A 199 -6.34 13.86 -1.89
C VAL A 199 -7.15 14.75 -2.83
N LEU A 200 -6.79 14.73 -4.11
CA LEU A 200 -7.54 15.37 -5.18
C LEU A 200 -8.25 14.28 -5.98
N ILE A 201 -9.56 14.42 -6.20
CA ILE A 201 -10.36 13.45 -6.93
C ILE A 201 -10.96 14.14 -8.14
N GLU A 202 -10.76 13.57 -9.33
CA GLU A 202 -11.40 14.05 -10.54
C GLU A 202 -12.93 13.93 -10.42
N ASP A 203 -13.65 14.98 -10.78
CA ASP A 203 -15.12 15.06 -10.75
C ASP A 203 -15.79 13.87 -11.46
N LYS A 204 -15.27 13.46 -12.61
CA LYS A 204 -15.76 12.30 -13.38
C LYS A 204 -15.66 10.97 -12.64
N VAL A 205 -14.71 10.83 -11.71
CA VAL A 205 -14.60 9.61 -10.89
C VAL A 205 -15.75 9.55 -9.87
N LEU A 206 -16.19 10.71 -9.41
CA LEU A 206 -17.27 10.84 -8.44
C LEU A 206 -18.64 10.66 -9.10
N LEU A 207 -18.75 10.93 -10.41
CA LEU A 207 -20.01 10.98 -11.14
C LEU A 207 -20.20 9.73 -12.02
N ASP A 208 -21.46 9.31 -12.14
CA ASP A 208 -21.92 8.15 -12.88
C ASP A 208 -22.51 8.62 -14.21
N GLU A 209 -21.94 8.17 -15.34
CA GLU A 209 -22.41 8.60 -16.66
C GLU A 209 -23.80 8.03 -17.02
N ILE A 210 -24.17 6.90 -16.41
CA ILE A 210 -25.37 6.10 -16.74
C ILE A 210 -26.66 6.76 -16.22
N ASN A 211 -26.63 7.44 -15.07
CA ASN A 211 -27.83 8.06 -14.47
C ASN A 211 -28.13 9.47 -15.01
N SER A 212 -27.64 9.76 -16.22
CA SER A 212 -27.78 11.09 -16.83
C SER A 212 -29.21 11.42 -17.29
N SER A 213 -30.10 10.42 -17.38
CA SER A 213 -31.43 10.48 -17.99
C SER A 213 -32.64 10.57 -17.03
N LEU A 214 -32.43 10.72 -15.72
CA LEU A 214 -33.55 10.90 -14.78
C LEU A 214 -34.12 12.32 -14.85
N ASP A 215 -35.29 12.45 -15.48
CA ASP A 215 -36.01 13.70 -15.67
C ASP A 215 -36.93 13.97 -14.47
N PHE A 216 -36.48 14.82 -13.53
CA PHE A 216 -37.25 15.20 -12.33
C PHE A 216 -37.93 16.57 -12.51
N SER A 217 -38.62 16.79 -13.63
CA SER A 217 -39.20 18.08 -14.04
C SER A 217 -40.26 18.69 -13.09
N ASN A 218 -40.57 18.05 -11.97
CA ASN A 218 -41.65 18.44 -11.05
C ASN A 218 -41.20 18.95 -9.66
N THR A 219 -39.91 19.21 -9.41
CA THR A 219 -39.46 19.77 -8.12
C THR A 219 -39.34 21.30 -8.16
N THR A 220 -39.93 21.98 -7.17
CA THR A 220 -40.27 23.41 -7.14
C THR A 220 -39.12 24.38 -6.82
N SER A 221 -37.85 23.97 -6.91
CA SER A 221 -36.71 24.90 -6.88
C SER A 221 -35.53 24.34 -7.71
N GLN A 222 -34.81 25.21 -8.45
CA GLN A 222 -33.66 24.81 -9.27
C GLN A 222 -32.49 24.24 -8.44
N GLU A 223 -32.33 24.71 -7.20
CA GLU A 223 -31.30 24.23 -6.26
C GLU A 223 -31.64 22.84 -5.71
N ASP A 224 -32.89 22.59 -5.31
CA ASP A 224 -33.30 21.25 -4.86
C ASP A 224 -33.22 20.23 -6.00
N TYR A 225 -33.60 20.63 -7.22
CA TYR A 225 -33.51 19.79 -8.42
C TYR A 225 -32.07 19.35 -8.70
N SER A 226 -31.13 20.30 -8.66
CA SER A 226 -29.73 20.05 -8.97
C SER A 226 -29.03 19.23 -7.87
N PHE A 227 -29.39 19.43 -6.59
CA PHE A 227 -28.95 18.60 -5.48
C PHE A 227 -29.46 17.15 -5.57
N ILE A 228 -30.75 16.97 -5.92
CA ILE A 228 -31.34 15.64 -6.14
C ILE A 228 -30.68 14.93 -7.31
N LYS A 229 -30.48 15.63 -8.44
CA LYS A 229 -29.82 15.10 -9.63
C LYS A 229 -28.40 14.63 -9.34
N ILE A 230 -27.63 15.39 -8.57
CA ILE A 230 -26.27 15.00 -8.17
C ILE A 230 -26.31 13.80 -7.22
N LYS A 231 -27.22 13.78 -6.23
CA LYS A 231 -27.38 12.64 -5.32
C LYS A 231 -27.60 11.31 -6.06
N TYR A 232 -28.30 11.31 -7.19
CA TYR A 232 -28.51 10.13 -8.04
C TYR A 232 -27.39 9.85 -9.05
N ARG A 233 -26.52 10.83 -9.31
CA ARG A 233 -25.38 10.72 -10.24
C ARG A 233 -24.07 10.38 -9.55
N VAL A 234 -23.99 10.22 -8.23
CA VAL A 234 -22.72 9.79 -7.62
C VAL A 234 -22.56 8.28 -7.80
N ASN A 235 -21.50 7.85 -8.50
CA ASN A 235 -21.26 6.47 -8.96
C ASN A 235 -21.06 5.46 -7.81
N PHE A 236 -20.51 5.95 -6.70
CA PHE A 236 -20.41 5.23 -5.43
C PHE A 236 -21.14 6.01 -4.34
N ASN A 237 -21.35 5.44 -3.14
CA ASN A 237 -21.72 6.27 -1.98
C ASN A 237 -20.55 7.24 -1.71
N GLY A 238 -20.53 8.38 -2.42
CA GLY A 238 -19.48 9.40 -2.43
C GLY A 238 -18.99 9.73 -1.04
N LYS A 239 -20.00 9.85 -0.17
CA LYS A 239 -19.88 10.12 1.25
C LYS A 239 -19.15 9.00 2.00
N ASP A 240 -19.44 7.73 1.73
CA ASP A 240 -18.80 6.60 2.42
C ASP A 240 -17.34 6.46 2.04
N PHE A 241 -16.99 6.60 0.76
CA PHE A 241 -15.59 6.60 0.31
C PHE A 241 -14.76 7.72 0.96
N ILE A 242 -15.29 8.96 0.98
CA ILE A 242 -14.62 10.08 1.65
C ILE A 242 -14.55 9.84 3.17
N LYS A 243 -15.62 9.28 3.76
CA LYS A 243 -15.66 8.92 5.17
C LYS A 243 -14.61 7.86 5.50
N ASP A 244 -14.39 6.88 4.63
CA ASP A 244 -13.35 5.86 4.80
C ASP A 244 -11.95 6.47 4.76
N PHE A 245 -11.68 7.38 3.82
CA PHE A 245 -10.43 8.14 3.84
C PHE A 245 -10.24 8.95 5.13
N ARG A 246 -11.32 9.61 5.61
CA ARG A 246 -11.30 10.37 6.87
C ARG A 246 -11.05 9.45 8.08
N LYS A 247 -11.63 8.24 8.09
CA LYS A 247 -11.36 7.20 9.10
C LYS A 247 -9.87 6.85 9.16
N TYR A 248 -9.16 6.93 8.03
CA TYR A 248 -7.72 6.70 7.91
C TYR A 248 -6.87 7.98 7.97
N GLY A 249 -7.42 9.07 8.52
CA GLY A 249 -6.66 10.29 8.83
C GLY A 249 -6.40 11.22 7.65
N VAL A 250 -6.96 10.95 6.46
CA VAL A 250 -6.91 11.88 5.33
C VAL A 250 -8.06 12.87 5.46
N LEU A 251 -7.75 14.10 5.87
CA LEU A 251 -8.76 15.12 6.18
C LEU A 251 -8.97 16.13 5.05
N LYS A 252 -7.95 16.39 4.24
CA LYS A 252 -8.00 17.40 3.18
C LYS A 252 -8.35 16.76 1.85
N PHE A 253 -9.46 17.18 1.28
CA PHE A 253 -9.89 16.78 -0.06
C PHE A 253 -9.96 17.99 -0.98
N GLY A 254 -9.86 17.73 -2.28
CA GLY A 254 -10.25 18.67 -3.31
C GLY A 254 -10.85 17.93 -4.50
N ILE A 255 -11.74 18.60 -5.22
CA ILE A 255 -12.24 18.13 -6.51
C ILE A 255 -11.34 18.70 -7.60
N LEU A 256 -10.86 17.85 -8.50
CA LEU A 256 -10.18 18.26 -9.72
C LEU A 256 -11.21 18.26 -10.86
N THR A 257 -11.35 19.37 -11.57
CA THR A 257 -12.28 19.48 -12.70
C THR A 257 -11.64 20.22 -13.85
N LYS A 258 -12.09 19.97 -15.08
CA LYS A 258 -11.68 20.74 -16.26
C LYS A 258 -12.25 22.15 -16.25
N GLN A 259 -13.45 22.31 -15.70
CA GLN A 259 -14.13 23.61 -15.66
C GLN A 259 -14.97 23.72 -14.39
N LYS A 260 -14.79 24.81 -13.65
CA LYS A 260 -15.65 25.09 -12.50
C LYS A 260 -17.06 25.45 -12.98
N ASN A 261 -18.04 24.62 -12.67
CA ASN A 261 -19.45 24.84 -13.01
C ASN A 261 -20.34 24.63 -11.76
N HIS A 262 -21.61 25.02 -11.87
CA HIS A 262 -22.59 24.89 -10.78
C HIS A 262 -22.77 23.43 -10.32
N GLU A 263 -22.65 22.45 -11.22
CA GLU A 263 -22.78 21.03 -10.90
C GLU A 263 -21.63 20.55 -9.98
N VAL A 264 -20.40 20.98 -10.25
CA VAL A 264 -19.22 20.68 -9.41
C VAL A 264 -19.29 21.39 -8.06
N GLU A 265 -19.84 22.61 -8.01
CA GLU A 265 -20.04 23.32 -6.74
C GLU A 265 -21.02 22.57 -5.82
N ILE A 266 -22.16 22.14 -6.35
CA ILE A 266 -23.12 21.34 -5.57
C ILE A 266 -22.53 19.97 -5.19
N LEU A 267 -21.74 19.34 -6.07
CA LEU A 267 -21.04 18.10 -5.74
C LEU A 267 -20.07 18.31 -4.56
N SER A 268 -19.35 19.43 -4.57
CA SER A 268 -18.45 19.84 -3.49
C SER A 268 -19.19 19.96 -2.16
N ASP A 269 -20.33 20.63 -2.16
CA ASP A 269 -21.18 20.82 -0.97
C ASP A 269 -21.77 19.49 -0.49
N TYR A 270 -22.29 18.68 -1.42
CA TYR A 270 -22.86 17.37 -1.12
C TYR A 270 -21.85 16.44 -0.44
N LEU A 271 -20.60 16.46 -0.91
CA LEU A 271 -19.51 15.64 -0.40
C LEU A 271 -18.74 16.28 0.75
N THR A 272 -19.08 17.51 1.15
CA THR A 272 -18.37 18.31 2.16
C THR A 272 -16.87 18.48 1.83
N ILE A 273 -16.57 18.72 0.56
CA ILE A 273 -15.23 19.03 0.07
C ILE A 273 -15.16 20.55 -0.13
N ASN A 274 -14.19 21.21 0.51
CA ASN A 274 -14.18 22.68 0.53
C ASN A 274 -13.38 23.31 -0.62
N ASN A 275 -12.68 22.50 -1.42
CA ASN A 275 -11.75 22.99 -2.42
C ASN A 275 -12.05 22.40 -3.80
N ILE A 276 -12.23 23.26 -4.80
CA ILE A 276 -12.35 22.89 -6.21
C ILE A 276 -11.13 23.44 -6.94
N TYR A 277 -10.47 22.59 -7.72
CA TYR A 277 -9.29 22.90 -8.50
C TYR A 277 -9.59 22.72 -9.98
N GLU A 278 -9.51 23.80 -10.72
CA GLU A 278 -9.60 23.77 -12.18
C GLU A 278 -8.26 23.36 -12.79
N GLU A 279 -8.30 22.44 -13.76
CA GLU A 279 -7.14 21.86 -14.43
C GLU A 279 -6.42 22.89 -15.34
N SER A 280 -5.81 23.90 -14.72
CA SER A 280 -4.95 24.87 -15.38
C SER A 280 -3.49 24.65 -14.98
N ASN A 281 -2.57 24.89 -15.92
CA ASN A 281 -1.13 24.74 -15.68
C ASN A 281 -0.62 25.57 -14.49
N ASN A 282 -1.25 26.70 -14.19
CA ASN A 282 -0.90 27.56 -13.06
C ASN A 282 -1.31 26.97 -11.70
N VAL A 283 -2.46 26.31 -11.61
CA VAL A 283 -2.95 25.67 -10.38
C VAL A 283 -2.12 24.43 -10.05
N ILE A 284 -1.77 23.62 -11.06
CA ILE A 284 -0.89 22.47 -10.88
C ILE A 284 0.51 22.92 -10.41
N HIS A 285 1.01 24.05 -10.92
CA HIS A 285 2.29 24.60 -10.51
C HIS A 285 2.28 25.19 -9.08
N THR A 286 1.18 25.83 -8.64
CA THR A 286 1.04 26.30 -7.25
C THR A 286 0.86 25.14 -6.27
N ILE A 287 0.13 24.11 -6.65
CA ILE A 287 0.03 22.83 -5.93
C ILE A 287 1.41 22.19 -5.80
N GLY A 288 2.21 22.16 -6.87
CA GLY A 288 3.57 21.62 -6.87
C GLY A 288 4.60 22.42 -6.07
N LYS A 289 4.31 23.68 -5.76
CA LYS A 289 5.11 24.52 -4.85
C LYS A 289 4.72 24.38 -3.38
N SER A 290 3.56 23.77 -3.10
CA SER A 290 3.14 23.51 -1.73
C SER A 290 4.06 22.45 -1.09
N LYS A 291 4.31 22.55 0.21
CA LYS A 291 5.02 21.50 0.98
C LYS A 291 4.13 20.29 1.27
N GLU A 292 2.92 20.24 0.72
CA GLU A 292 1.97 19.17 0.96
C GLU A 292 2.27 18.00 0.01
N ASN A 293 2.27 16.77 0.53
CA ASN A 293 2.27 15.58 -0.31
C ASN A 293 0.85 15.35 -0.80
N ILE A 294 0.64 15.43 -2.12
CA ILE A 294 -0.69 15.43 -2.72
C ILE A 294 -0.84 14.18 -3.59
N THR A 295 -1.94 13.46 -3.39
CA THR A 295 -2.32 12.32 -4.23
C THR A 295 -3.51 12.69 -5.08
N ALA A 296 -3.39 12.57 -6.40
CA ALA A 296 -4.46 12.79 -7.36
C ALA A 296 -5.03 11.45 -7.84
N ILE A 297 -6.35 11.35 -7.91
CA ILE A 297 -7.12 10.19 -8.36
C ILE A 297 -7.94 10.62 -9.57
N GLY A 298 -7.79 9.92 -10.70
CA GLY A 298 -8.43 10.30 -11.96
C GLY A 298 -8.21 9.30 -13.08
N TYR A 299 -8.73 9.61 -14.26
CA TYR A 299 -8.48 8.86 -15.48
C TYR A 299 -7.21 9.37 -16.21
N ILE A 300 -6.64 8.56 -17.10
CA ILE A 300 -5.35 8.82 -17.78
C ILE A 300 -5.24 10.23 -18.37
N ASN A 301 -6.33 10.73 -18.96
CA ASN A 301 -6.33 11.96 -19.75
C ASN A 301 -6.18 13.24 -18.90
N THR A 302 -6.48 13.21 -17.60
CA THR A 302 -6.39 14.36 -16.67
C THR A 302 -5.14 14.31 -15.79
N LEU A 303 -4.57 13.12 -15.58
CA LEU A 303 -3.42 12.93 -14.68
C LEU A 303 -2.05 13.24 -15.31
N GLY A 304 -1.98 13.38 -16.64
CA GLY A 304 -0.73 13.61 -17.38
C GLY A 304 0.06 14.83 -16.91
N ASN A 305 -0.62 15.88 -16.43
CA ASN A 305 0.00 17.10 -15.92
C ASN A 305 0.46 16.97 -14.45
N PHE A 306 -0.22 16.15 -13.63
CA PHE A 306 0.13 15.91 -12.23
C PHE A 306 1.42 15.10 -12.07
N LYS A 307 1.72 14.20 -13.01
CA LYS A 307 2.91 13.35 -12.99
C LYS A 307 4.24 14.13 -13.05
N LYS A 308 4.23 15.34 -13.62
CA LYS A 308 5.44 16.18 -13.76
C LYS A 308 5.94 16.75 -12.43
N LEU A 309 5.20 16.55 -11.33
CA LEU A 309 5.55 17.06 -10.00
C LEU A 309 6.19 15.97 -9.14
N ASN A 310 7.45 16.17 -8.75
CA ASN A 310 8.31 15.18 -8.09
C ASN A 310 7.81 14.62 -6.73
N GLN A 311 6.78 15.21 -6.12
CA GLN A 311 6.25 14.86 -4.80
C GLN A 311 4.80 14.34 -4.83
N ASN A 312 4.15 14.32 -6.00
CA ASN A 312 2.74 13.95 -6.10
C ASN A 312 2.56 12.53 -6.62
N ILE A 313 1.51 11.87 -6.15
CA ILE A 313 1.13 10.52 -6.60
C ILE A 313 -0.07 10.66 -7.53
N SER A 314 -0.02 9.93 -8.65
CA SER A 314 -1.18 9.74 -9.53
C SER A 314 -1.71 8.32 -9.39
N ILE A 315 -2.99 8.18 -9.01
CA ILE A 315 -3.75 6.94 -9.03
C ILE A 315 -4.63 6.98 -10.27
N ASN A 316 -4.35 6.09 -11.20
CA ASN A 316 -5.04 6.01 -12.45
C ASN A 316 -6.10 4.92 -12.44
N ILE A 317 -7.30 5.29 -12.89
CA ILE A 317 -8.44 4.39 -13.01
C ILE A 317 -8.48 3.86 -14.43
N LEU A 318 -8.39 2.54 -14.56
CA LEU A 318 -8.38 1.83 -15.83
C LEU A 318 -9.79 1.33 -16.16
N ASN A 319 -10.31 1.75 -17.31
CA ASN A 319 -11.47 1.10 -17.91
C ASN A 319 -11.02 -0.19 -18.60
N LYS A 320 -11.86 -1.24 -18.56
CA LYS A 320 -11.59 -2.55 -19.17
C LYS A 320 -11.14 -2.45 -20.64
N GLU A 321 -11.62 -1.44 -21.37
CA GLU A 321 -11.34 -1.23 -22.79
C GLU A 321 -10.02 -0.50 -23.08
N ASN A 322 -9.52 0.35 -22.17
CA ASN A 322 -8.33 1.19 -22.38
C ASN A 322 -7.19 0.79 -21.44
N SER A 323 -6.66 -0.41 -21.66
CA SER A 323 -5.67 -1.05 -20.79
C SER A 323 -4.22 -0.96 -21.30
N GLN A 324 -3.89 0.02 -22.16
CA GLN A 324 -2.55 0.16 -22.73
C GLN A 324 -1.71 1.23 -22.00
N ASN A 325 -0.59 0.75 -21.42
CA ASN A 325 0.62 1.49 -21.04
C ASN A 325 0.40 2.92 -20.53
N SER A 326 -0.24 3.04 -19.37
CA SER A 326 -0.21 4.30 -18.63
C SER A 326 1.05 4.37 -17.79
N SER A 327 1.75 5.49 -17.88
CA SER A 327 2.97 5.74 -17.12
C SER A 327 2.64 6.33 -15.75
N THR A 328 1.72 5.74 -15.00
CA THR A 328 1.18 6.32 -13.75
C THR A 328 1.80 5.66 -12.51
N ASN A 329 1.71 6.30 -11.33
CA ASN A 329 2.37 5.77 -10.13
C ASN A 329 1.65 4.54 -9.56
N ILE A 330 0.31 4.52 -9.64
CA ILE A 330 -0.57 3.46 -9.18
C ILE A 330 -1.67 3.27 -10.24
N SER A 331 -1.98 2.03 -10.58
CA SER A 331 -3.08 1.67 -11.49
C SER A 331 -4.10 0.78 -10.79
N ILE A 332 -5.38 1.12 -10.94
CA ILE A 332 -6.53 0.45 -10.32
C ILE A 332 -7.63 0.25 -11.35
N LEU A 333 -8.33 -0.88 -11.27
CA LEU A 333 -9.55 -1.12 -12.07
C LEU A 333 -10.72 -0.35 -11.46
N GLU A 334 -11.59 0.19 -12.30
CA GLU A 334 -12.79 0.95 -11.86
C GLU A 334 -13.66 0.17 -10.86
N GLU A 335 -13.78 -1.15 -11.03
CA GLU A 335 -14.53 -2.03 -10.12
C GLU A 335 -13.96 -2.11 -8.69
N ASP A 336 -12.67 -1.76 -8.53
CA ASP A 336 -11.94 -1.87 -7.27
C ASP A 336 -11.66 -0.49 -6.63
N LEU A 337 -12.35 0.58 -7.08
CA LEU A 337 -12.21 1.93 -6.52
C LEU A 337 -12.36 1.99 -5.00
N ASN A 338 -13.32 1.25 -4.44
CA ASN A 338 -13.58 1.19 -3.00
C ASN A 338 -12.39 0.63 -2.18
N GLN A 339 -11.38 0.06 -2.83
CA GLN A 339 -10.17 -0.43 -2.17
C GLN A 339 -9.10 0.67 -1.98
N ILE A 340 -9.23 1.83 -2.65
CA ILE A 340 -8.24 2.92 -2.54
C ILE A 340 -8.05 3.38 -1.08
N PRO A 341 -9.10 3.66 -0.28
CA PRO A 341 -8.91 4.05 1.13
C PRO A 341 -8.11 3.01 1.93
N LYS A 342 -8.32 1.71 1.66
CA LYS A 342 -7.58 0.62 2.31
C LYS A 342 -6.10 0.63 1.94
N LEU A 343 -5.76 0.97 0.69
CA LEU A 343 -4.35 1.14 0.27
C LEU A 343 -3.66 2.24 1.08
N PHE A 344 -4.33 3.37 1.30
CA PHE A 344 -3.80 4.46 2.13
C PHE A 344 -3.53 3.98 3.54
N ARG A 345 -4.49 3.31 4.16
CA ARG A 345 -4.32 2.71 5.50
C ARG A 345 -3.13 1.75 5.54
N LEU A 346 -3.01 0.86 4.55
CA LEU A 346 -1.90 -0.10 4.49
C LEU A 346 -0.55 0.57 4.37
N SER A 347 -0.47 1.63 3.57
CA SER A 347 0.77 2.39 3.42
C SER A 347 1.16 3.09 4.74
N GLN A 348 0.20 3.68 5.46
CA GLN A 348 0.42 4.33 6.76
C GLN A 348 0.86 3.32 7.83
N ILE A 349 0.17 2.18 7.94
CA ILE A 349 0.54 1.11 8.88
C ILE A 349 1.94 0.58 8.54
N GLY A 350 2.23 0.38 7.25
CA GLY A 350 3.55 -0.03 6.79
C GLY A 350 4.65 0.96 7.18
N GLU A 351 4.43 2.26 6.99
CA GLU A 351 5.34 3.33 7.42
C GLU A 351 5.59 3.28 8.93
N GLU A 352 4.54 3.12 9.73
CA GLU A 352 4.65 3.03 11.18
C GLU A 352 5.48 1.80 11.61
N LEU A 353 5.22 0.64 11.03
CA LEU A 353 5.96 -0.59 11.32
C LEU A 353 7.43 -0.49 10.92
N ILE A 354 7.73 0.13 9.77
CA ILE A 354 9.10 0.41 9.33
C ILE A 354 9.79 1.32 10.34
N ASN A 355 9.15 2.43 10.75
CA ASN A 355 9.71 3.35 11.73
C ASN A 355 9.97 2.69 13.09
N ARG A 356 9.02 1.87 13.58
CA ARG A 356 9.20 1.08 14.81
C ARG A 356 10.40 0.13 14.68
N SER A 357 10.51 -0.57 13.55
CA SER A 357 11.62 -1.51 13.29
C SER A 357 12.97 -0.77 13.22
N HIS A 358 13.01 0.42 12.62
CA HIS A 358 14.19 1.28 12.64
C HIS A 358 14.59 1.68 14.06
N THR A 359 13.63 2.09 14.90
CA THR A 359 13.91 2.47 16.29
C THR A 359 14.48 1.29 17.07
N ILE A 360 13.87 0.10 16.97
CA ILE A 360 14.37 -1.10 17.66
C ILE A 360 15.78 -1.46 17.15
N ALA A 361 16.01 -1.41 15.84
CA ALA A 361 17.31 -1.70 15.26
C ALA A 361 18.39 -0.73 15.76
N LEU A 362 18.08 0.56 15.80
CA LEU A 362 18.98 1.58 16.35
C LEU A 362 19.27 1.32 17.83
N THR A 363 18.26 0.99 18.64
CA THR A 363 18.44 0.71 20.07
C THR A 363 19.36 -0.49 20.30
N ILE A 364 19.12 -1.61 19.61
CA ILE A 364 19.95 -2.83 19.74
C ILE A 364 21.41 -2.53 19.34
N ASN A 365 21.63 -1.87 18.20
CA ASN A 365 22.98 -1.53 17.76
C ASN A 365 23.64 -0.51 18.72
N SER A 366 22.88 0.45 19.27
CA SER A 366 23.41 1.44 20.23
C SER A 366 23.84 0.77 21.54
N ILE A 367 23.05 -0.16 22.07
CA ILE A 367 23.42 -0.94 23.27
C ILE A 367 24.69 -1.74 23.00
N ALA A 368 24.75 -2.43 21.86
CA ALA A 368 25.93 -3.22 21.49
C ALA A 368 27.18 -2.34 21.32
N LEU A 369 27.05 -1.16 20.69
CA LEU A 369 28.13 -0.17 20.57
C LEU A 369 28.62 0.31 21.95
N LEU A 370 27.73 0.57 22.90
CA LEU A 370 28.08 0.97 24.27
C LEU A 370 28.80 -0.13 25.04
N MET A 371 28.57 -1.40 24.72
CA MET A 371 29.24 -2.54 25.37
C MET A 371 30.66 -2.79 24.86
N ILE A 372 31.00 -2.33 23.65
CA ILE A 372 32.32 -2.59 23.03
C ILE A 372 33.50 -2.14 23.90
N PRO A 373 33.53 -0.92 24.47
CA PRO A 373 34.65 -0.46 25.27
C PRO A 373 34.96 -1.35 26.49
N PHE A 374 33.93 -2.03 27.03
CA PHE A 374 34.02 -2.83 28.25
C PHE A 374 34.31 -4.31 27.99
N ILE A 375 33.72 -4.89 26.94
CA ILE A 375 33.71 -6.35 26.71
C ILE A 375 34.71 -6.77 25.63
N GLN A 376 35.27 -5.83 24.85
CA GLN A 376 36.15 -6.11 23.72
C GLN A 376 35.53 -7.11 22.72
N LEU A 377 34.31 -6.81 22.25
CA LEU A 377 33.57 -7.65 21.30
C LEU A 377 34.41 -7.98 20.05
N HIS A 378 34.53 -9.27 19.75
CA HIS A 378 35.19 -9.77 18.55
C HIS A 378 34.35 -9.45 17.30
N PRO A 379 34.95 -9.16 16.12
CA PRO A 379 34.22 -8.80 14.91
C PRO A 379 33.15 -9.82 14.49
N ILE A 380 33.41 -11.11 14.72
CA ILE A 380 32.44 -12.19 14.46
C ILE A 380 31.19 -12.03 15.34
N THR A 381 31.36 -11.71 16.62
CA THR A 381 30.23 -11.48 17.54
C THR A 381 29.44 -10.23 17.16
N ALA A 382 30.11 -9.16 16.74
CA ALA A 382 29.46 -7.97 16.21
C ALA A 382 28.65 -8.27 14.94
N LEU A 383 29.18 -9.09 14.03
CA LEU A 383 28.48 -9.56 12.84
C LEU A 383 27.24 -10.38 13.20
N MET A 384 27.35 -11.28 14.18
CA MET A 384 26.21 -12.08 14.67
C MET A 384 25.12 -11.19 15.27
N ILE A 385 25.48 -10.23 16.13
CA ILE A 385 24.52 -9.27 16.72
C ILE A 385 23.82 -8.47 15.60
N TYR A 386 24.58 -7.94 14.64
CA TYR A 386 24.03 -7.19 13.52
C TYR A 386 23.09 -8.03 12.65
N GLY A 387 23.51 -9.25 12.31
CA GLY A 387 22.72 -10.18 11.50
C GLY A 387 21.44 -10.63 12.21
N LEU A 388 21.52 -10.96 13.49
CA LEU A 388 20.35 -11.30 14.31
C LEU A 388 19.39 -10.11 14.42
N ASN A 389 19.90 -8.89 14.63
CA ASN A 389 19.06 -7.70 14.68
C ASN A 389 18.29 -7.52 13.36
N LEU A 390 18.97 -7.63 12.22
CA LEU A 390 18.32 -7.56 10.90
C LEU A 390 17.25 -8.66 10.74
N LEU A 391 17.55 -9.91 11.09
CA LEU A 391 16.61 -11.02 11.00
C LEU A 391 15.37 -10.82 11.88
N ILE A 392 15.55 -10.33 13.11
CA ILE A 392 14.45 -9.99 14.02
C ILE A 392 13.55 -8.93 13.39
N GLN A 393 14.11 -7.86 12.81
CA GLN A 393 13.30 -6.83 12.16
C GLN A 393 12.54 -7.36 10.94
N ILE A 394 13.18 -8.21 10.12
CA ILE A 394 12.52 -8.86 8.98
C ILE A 394 11.35 -9.73 9.45
N TYR A 395 11.58 -10.54 10.49
CA TYR A 395 10.55 -11.40 11.07
C TYR A 395 9.38 -10.61 11.63
N LEU A 396 9.65 -9.51 12.35
CA LEU A 396 8.60 -8.61 12.85
C LEU A 396 7.79 -8.03 11.70
N LEU A 397 8.45 -7.45 10.69
CA LEU A 397 7.77 -6.90 9.52
C LEU A 397 6.87 -7.94 8.85
N GLN A 398 7.39 -9.16 8.62
CA GLN A 398 6.64 -10.25 8.01
C GLN A 398 5.41 -10.64 8.84
N ASN A 399 5.59 -10.95 10.13
CA ASN A 399 4.48 -11.36 11.00
C ASN A 399 3.39 -10.31 11.09
N TYR A 400 3.76 -9.03 11.23
CA TYR A 400 2.77 -7.96 11.27
C TYR A 400 2.03 -7.86 9.93
N THR A 401 2.73 -7.92 8.80
CA THR A 401 2.07 -7.89 7.48
C THR A 401 1.14 -9.08 7.24
N ASP A 402 1.50 -10.28 7.70
CA ASP A 402 0.67 -11.47 7.59
C ASP A 402 -0.57 -11.40 8.49
N ASN A 403 -0.47 -10.83 9.69
CA ASN A 403 -1.64 -10.55 10.53
C ASN A 403 -2.58 -9.52 9.89
N TYR A 404 -2.03 -8.51 9.22
CA TYR A 404 -2.83 -7.50 8.51
C TYR A 404 -3.48 -8.02 7.23
N LYS A 405 -2.97 -9.09 6.60
CA LYS A 405 -3.75 -9.84 5.62
C LYS A 405 -5.08 -10.22 6.27
N GLY A 406 -5.04 -10.89 7.43
CA GLY A 406 -6.22 -11.30 8.19
C GLY A 406 -7.18 -10.16 8.58
N VAL A 407 -6.66 -8.98 8.93
CA VAL A 407 -7.49 -7.83 9.37
C VAL A 407 -8.07 -7.01 8.22
N LEU A 408 -7.41 -6.94 7.06
CA LEU A 408 -7.98 -6.32 5.85
C LEU A 408 -9.29 -6.97 5.40
N PHE A 409 -9.50 -8.23 5.80
CA PHE A 409 -10.70 -9.01 5.53
C PHE A 409 -11.82 -8.76 6.56
N ASN A 410 -11.59 -8.07 7.69
CA ASN A 410 -12.58 -7.94 8.79
C ASN A 410 -13.44 -6.67 8.79
N ASP A 411 -13.18 -5.69 7.91
CA ASP A 411 -13.85 -4.36 7.93
C ASP A 411 -15.01 -4.22 6.91
N LEU A 412 -15.62 -5.34 6.45
CA LEU A 412 -16.85 -5.39 5.64
C LEU A 412 -18.00 -5.97 6.46
#